data_AF-A0A7W0EWV9-F1
#
_entry.id   AF-A0A7W0EWV9-F1
#
_cell.length_a   1.000
_cell.length_b   1.000
_cell.length_c   1.000
_cell.angle_alpha   90.00
_cell.angle_beta   90.00
_cell.angle_gamma   90.00
#
_symmetry.space_group_name_H-M   'P 1'
#
loop_
_entity.id
_entity.type
_entity.pdbx_description
1 polymer ?
#
loop_
_entity_poly.entity_id
_entity_poly.type
_entity_poly.pdbx_seq_one_letter_code
_entity_poly.pdbx_strand_id
1 'polypeptide(L)'
;MNIFQVDAFTHQPFAGNPAGVCLLETEKPEAWMQGIAAEMNLSETAFLLKIKDYPGFQLRWFTPTTEVSLCGHATLASAHILWEESILKKGEQAIFHTRSGILRAEKQADWIEMVFPLRKVEPIPHDPVLSKALGANP
;
A
#
# COMPACT_ATOMS: atom_id res chain seq x y z
N MET A 1 15.06 5.66 11.15
CA MET A 1 13.71 5.74 10.51
C MET A 1 13.80 6.63 9.30
N ASN A 2 13.49 6.06 8.14
CA ASN A 2 13.42 6.78 6.87
C ASN A 2 11.96 6.81 6.43
N ILE A 3 11.54 7.96 5.89
CA ILE A 3 10.24 8.13 5.27
C ILE A 3 10.44 8.56 3.81
N PHE A 4 9.71 7.90 2.93
CA PHE A 4 9.73 8.15 1.49
C PHE A 4 8.34 8.58 1.05
N GLN A 5 8.27 9.43 0.04
CA GLN A 5 7.04 9.69 -0.69
C GLN A 5 7.18 9.08 -2.08
N VAL A 6 6.22 8.24 -2.47
CA VAL A 6 6.24 7.53 -3.74
C VAL A 6 4.91 7.71 -4.45
N ASP A 7 4.98 8.13 -5.71
CA ASP A 7 3.83 8.23 -6.60
C ASP A 7 3.59 6.88 -7.27
N ALA A 8 2.57 6.14 -6.82
CA ALA A 8 2.23 4.83 -7.36
C ALA A 8 1.53 4.94 -8.72
N PHE A 9 1.71 3.93 -9.58
CA PHE A 9 1.12 3.84 -10.93
C PHE A 9 1.57 4.91 -11.93
N THR A 10 2.75 5.50 -11.73
CA THR A 10 3.32 6.49 -12.65
C THR A 10 4.84 6.34 -12.76
N HIS A 11 5.40 6.91 -13.83
CA HIS A 11 6.84 7.12 -14.01
C HIS A 11 7.19 8.63 -14.00
N GLN A 12 6.21 9.50 -13.75
CA GLN A 12 6.34 10.95 -13.71
C GLN A 12 5.98 11.45 -12.31
N PRO A 13 6.81 12.33 -11.72
CA PRO A 13 6.46 13.01 -10.47
C PRO A 13 5.14 13.77 -10.58
N PHE A 14 4.40 13.86 -9.47
CA PHE A 14 3.13 14.58 -9.36
C PHE A 14 1.97 13.99 -10.18
N ALA A 15 2.11 12.72 -10.59
CA ALA A 15 1.05 11.94 -11.23
C ALA A 15 0.79 10.66 -10.41
N GLY A 16 -0.19 9.86 -10.83
CA GLY A 16 -0.52 8.63 -10.10
C GLY A 16 -1.12 8.90 -8.72
N ASN A 17 -0.84 8.03 -7.75
CA ASN A 17 -1.39 8.13 -6.40
C ASN A 17 -0.27 8.16 -5.34
N PRO A 18 -0.06 9.28 -4.63
CA PRO A 18 1.03 9.43 -3.68
C PRO A 18 0.78 8.63 -2.39
N ALA A 19 1.82 7.92 -1.94
CA ALA A 19 1.84 7.25 -0.64
C ALA A 19 3.10 7.61 0.16
N GLY A 20 2.93 7.76 1.47
CA GLY A 20 4.05 7.75 2.41
C GLY A 20 4.50 6.31 2.66
N VAL A 21 5.80 6.06 2.73
CA VAL A 21 6.38 4.75 3.08
C VAL A 21 7.42 4.93 4.18
N CYS A 22 7.13 4.41 5.37
CA CYS A 22 7.99 4.43 6.53
C CYS A 22 8.71 3.09 6.69
N LEU A 23 10.04 3.09 6.59
CA LEU A 23 10.87 1.94 6.95
C LEU A 23 11.20 1.98 8.45
N LEU A 24 10.69 0.99 9.18
CA LEU A 24 10.86 0.85 10.62
C LEU A 24 11.98 -0.15 10.96
N GLU A 25 12.80 0.23 11.94
CA GLU A 25 13.83 -0.65 12.53
C GLU A 25 13.25 -1.50 13.66
N THR A 26 12.23 -0.97 14.36
CA THR A 26 11.54 -1.62 15.47
C THR A 26 10.05 -1.33 15.42
N GLU A 27 9.26 -2.17 16.09
CA GLU A 27 7.83 -1.95 16.23
C GLU A 27 7.51 -0.59 16.86
N LYS A 28 6.44 0.04 16.37
CA LYS A 28 5.96 1.33 16.85
C LYS A 28 4.51 1.22 17.34
N PRO A 29 4.13 1.96 18.40
CA PRO A 29 2.75 2.03 18.83
C PRO A 29 1.82 2.55 17.72
N GLU A 30 0.58 2.05 17.71
CA GLU A 30 -0.44 2.46 16.73
C GLU A 30 -0.69 3.97 16.73
N ALA A 31 -0.82 4.59 17.92
CA ALA A 31 -1.02 6.04 18.04
C ALA A 31 0.14 6.84 17.43
N TRP A 32 1.37 6.31 17.49
CA TRP A 32 2.52 6.96 16.88
C TRP A 32 2.45 6.87 15.35
N MET A 33 2.11 5.70 14.80
CA MET A 33 1.93 5.53 13.35
C MET A 33 0.78 6.41 12.82
N GLN A 34 -0.32 6.48 13.56
CA GLN A 34 -1.45 7.36 13.24
C GLN A 34 -1.04 8.84 13.24
N GLY A 35 -0.21 9.27 14.22
CA GLY A 35 0.30 10.64 14.27
C GLY A 35 1.17 10.99 13.06
N ILE A 36 2.05 10.09 12.62
CA ILE A 36 2.84 10.30 11.40
C ILE A 36 1.96 10.34 10.15
N ALA A 37 0.98 9.43 10.03
CA ALA A 37 0.07 9.44 8.90
C ALA A 37 -0.78 10.72 8.83
N ALA A 38 -1.19 11.25 9.99
CA ALA A 38 -1.89 12.53 10.08
C ALA A 38 -0.98 13.71 9.65
N GLU A 39 0.28 13.72 10.09
CA GLU A 39 1.26 14.75 9.72
C GLU A 39 1.57 14.73 8.21
N MET A 40 1.70 13.54 7.62
CA MET A 40 1.98 13.39 6.18
C MET A 40 0.80 13.84 5.32
N ASN A 41 -0.44 13.68 5.81
CA ASN A 41 -1.66 14.11 5.14
C ASN A 41 -1.79 13.64 3.67
N LEU A 42 -1.29 12.44 3.38
CA LEU A 42 -1.48 11.74 2.10
C LEU A 42 -2.67 10.78 2.20
N SER A 43 -3.10 10.19 1.08
CA SER A 43 -4.17 9.17 1.08
C SER A 43 -3.85 8.06 2.08
N GLU A 44 -2.65 7.48 2.00
CA GLU A 44 -2.15 6.53 2.97
C GLU A 44 -0.65 6.70 3.24
N THR A 45 -0.26 6.41 4.49
CA THR A 45 1.12 6.15 4.89
C THR A 45 1.26 4.69 5.28
N ALA A 46 2.15 3.98 4.58
CA ALA A 46 2.52 2.60 4.83
C ALA A 46 3.68 2.51 5.84
N PHE A 47 3.62 1.55 6.75
CA PHE A 47 4.67 1.26 7.71
C PHE A 47 5.18 -0.16 7.51
N LEU A 48 6.46 -0.28 7.16
CA LEU A 48 7.14 -1.54 6.90
C LEU A 48 8.09 -1.88 8.03
N LEU A 49 7.96 -3.08 8.59
CA LEU A 49 8.88 -3.64 9.57
C LEU A 49 9.35 -5.02 9.13
N LYS A 50 10.66 -5.23 9.01
CA LYS A 50 11.21 -6.54 8.67
C LYS A 50 10.94 -7.54 9.80
N ILE A 51 10.42 -8.72 9.46
CA ILE A 51 10.17 -9.76 10.46
C ILE A 51 11.49 -10.47 10.75
N LYS A 52 11.84 -10.57 12.03
CA LYS A 52 13.05 -11.27 12.47
C LYS A 52 12.87 -12.78 12.28
N ASP A 53 13.89 -13.43 11.71
CA ASP A 53 13.96 -14.88 11.52
C ASP A 53 12.77 -15.50 10.74
N TYR A 54 12.05 -14.69 9.97
CA TYR A 54 10.89 -15.11 9.18
C TYR A 54 10.84 -14.34 7.85
N PRO A 55 10.41 -14.96 6.73
CA PRO A 55 10.36 -14.29 5.44
C PRO A 55 9.30 -13.17 5.39
N GLY A 56 9.74 -12.00 4.95
CA GLY A 56 8.87 -10.86 4.62
C GLY A 56 8.86 -9.75 5.66
N PHE A 57 7.85 -8.90 5.54
CA PHE A 57 7.70 -7.66 6.29
C PHE A 57 6.28 -7.59 6.87
N GLN A 58 6.14 -7.08 8.08
CA GLN A 58 4.84 -6.57 8.52
C GLN A 58 4.56 -5.28 7.74
N LEU A 59 3.35 -5.15 7.24
CA LEU A 59 2.89 -3.96 6.53
C LEU A 59 1.54 -3.52 7.09
N ARG A 60 1.49 -2.27 7.54
CA ARG A 60 0.29 -1.58 8.03
C ARG A 60 0.09 -0.29 7.23
N TRP A 61 -1.15 0.13 7.05
CA TRP A 61 -1.48 1.37 6.34
C TRP A 61 -2.42 2.23 7.15
N PHE A 62 -2.10 3.51 7.20
CA PHE A 62 -2.90 4.50 7.89
C PHE A 62 -3.25 5.61 6.93
N THR A 63 -4.54 5.91 6.86
CA THR A 63 -5.00 7.23 6.41
C THR A 63 -4.69 8.26 7.50
N PRO A 64 -4.89 9.57 7.25
CA PRO A 64 -4.69 10.59 8.29
C PRO A 64 -5.53 10.39 9.56
N THR A 65 -6.60 9.61 9.50
CA THR A 65 -7.57 9.46 10.59
C THR A 65 -7.73 8.04 11.12
N THR A 66 -7.37 7.01 10.34
CA THR A 66 -7.57 5.62 10.75
C THR A 66 -6.67 4.63 10.02
N GLU A 67 -6.47 3.46 10.62
CA GLU A 67 -5.84 2.31 9.98
C GLU A 67 -6.81 1.60 9.03
N VAL A 68 -6.32 1.22 7.84
CA VAL A 68 -7.09 0.46 6.86
C VAL A 68 -6.56 -0.97 6.74
N SER A 69 -7.44 -1.92 6.41
CA SER A 69 -7.09 -3.34 6.35
C SER A 69 -6.36 -3.74 5.07
N LEU A 70 -6.53 -2.98 3.98
CA LEU A 70 -5.92 -3.24 2.68
C LEU A 70 -5.79 -1.92 1.88
N CYS A 71 -4.59 -1.64 1.36
CA CYS A 71 -4.37 -0.54 0.41
C CYS A 71 -3.43 -0.97 -0.72
N GLY A 72 -3.94 -0.97 -1.96
CA GLY A 72 -3.18 -1.47 -3.12
C GLY A 72 -1.99 -0.59 -3.51
N HIS A 73 -2.21 0.71 -3.70
CA HIS A 73 -1.17 1.62 -4.21
C HIS A 73 -0.05 1.84 -3.19
N ALA A 74 -0.37 1.92 -1.89
CA ALA A 74 0.64 2.02 -0.84
C ALA A 74 1.42 0.70 -0.65
N THR A 75 0.82 -0.45 -0.98
CA THR A 75 1.55 -1.74 -1.08
C THR A 75 2.53 -1.71 -2.25
N LEU A 76 2.11 -1.19 -3.41
CA LEU A 76 2.99 -1.03 -4.58
C LEU A 76 4.18 -0.12 -4.27
N ALA A 77 3.92 1.03 -3.66
CA ALA A 77 4.93 1.98 -3.21
C ALA A 77 5.90 1.33 -2.20
N SER A 78 5.37 0.58 -1.24
CA SER A 78 6.16 -0.16 -0.27
C SER A 78 7.10 -1.16 -0.93
N ALA A 79 6.59 -1.93 -1.90
CA ALA A 79 7.40 -2.87 -2.66
C ALA A 79 8.50 -2.17 -3.45
N HIS A 80 8.16 -1.07 -4.14
CA HIS A 80 9.13 -0.24 -4.88
C HIS A 80 10.31 0.17 -3.99
N ILE A 81 10.05 0.72 -2.80
CA ILE A 81 11.10 1.14 -1.84
C ILE A 81 11.99 -0.02 -1.40
N LEU A 82 11.45 -1.23 -1.21
CA LEU A 82 12.28 -2.39 -0.82
C LEU A 82 13.35 -2.73 -1.86
N TRP A 83 13.07 -2.58 -3.16
CA TRP A 83 14.07 -2.79 -4.20
C TRP A 83 14.95 -1.57 -4.43
N GLU A 84 14.41 -0.36 -4.35
CA GLU A 84 15.17 0.89 -4.54
C GLU A 84 16.25 1.05 -3.46
N GLU A 85 15.89 0.77 -2.20
CA GLU A 85 16.82 0.80 -1.06
C GLU A 85 17.69 -0.46 -0.96
N SER A 86 17.67 -1.34 -1.99
CA SER A 86 18.44 -2.59 -2.04
C SER A 86 18.21 -3.54 -0.85
N ILE A 87 17.07 -3.44 -0.18
CA ILE A 87 16.65 -4.32 0.92
C ILE A 87 16.25 -5.69 0.36
N LEU A 88 15.62 -5.69 -0.82
CA LEU A 88 15.38 -6.86 -1.64
C LEU A 88 16.23 -6.80 -2.91
N LYS A 89 16.83 -7.94 -3.28
CA LYS A 89 17.59 -8.10 -4.51
C LYS A 89 16.67 -8.36 -5.70
N LYS A 90 17.19 -8.16 -6.91
CA LYS A 90 16.51 -8.57 -8.14
C LYS A 90 16.20 -10.08 -8.08
N GLY A 91 14.94 -10.44 -8.33
CA GLY A 91 14.46 -11.82 -8.27
C GLY A 91 13.93 -12.24 -6.89
N GLU A 92 14.12 -11.43 -5.84
CA GLU A 92 13.45 -11.66 -4.56
C GLU A 92 12.03 -11.10 -4.57
N GLN A 93 11.09 -11.90 -4.06
CA GLN A 93 9.69 -11.53 -3.91
C GLN A 93 9.49 -10.71 -2.64
N ALA A 94 8.74 -9.61 -2.73
CA ALA A 94 8.28 -8.89 -1.56
C ALA A 94 7.07 -9.62 -0.96
N ILE A 95 7.18 -10.05 0.30
CA ILE A 95 6.13 -10.77 1.03
C ILE A 95 5.69 -9.87 2.19
N PHE A 96 4.42 -9.49 2.19
CA PHE A 96 3.84 -8.61 3.19
C PHE A 96 2.82 -9.36 4.05
N HIS A 97 3.02 -9.29 5.37
CA HIS A 97 2.10 -9.80 6.38
C HIS A 97 1.22 -8.65 6.86
N THR A 98 -0.08 -8.75 6.59
CA THR A 98 -1.04 -7.67 6.75
C THR A 98 -2.29 -8.17 7.48
N ARG A 99 -3.15 -7.26 7.95
CA ARG A 99 -4.44 -7.64 8.57
C ARG A 99 -5.38 -8.37 7.59
N SER A 100 -5.22 -8.16 6.29
CA SER A 100 -5.99 -8.84 5.24
C SER A 100 -5.31 -10.11 4.70
N GLY A 101 -4.28 -10.61 5.40
CA GLY A 101 -3.52 -11.79 5.00
C GLY A 101 -2.22 -11.44 4.29
N ILE A 102 -1.65 -12.43 3.58
CA ILE A 102 -0.36 -12.28 2.91
C ILE A 102 -0.57 -11.68 1.53
N LEU A 103 0.12 -10.57 1.26
CA LEU A 103 0.23 -9.98 -0.07
C LEU A 103 1.63 -10.24 -0.63
N ARG A 104 1.73 -10.38 -1.95
CA ARG A 104 2.99 -10.64 -2.64
C ARG A 104 3.17 -9.66 -3.78
N ALA A 105 4.40 -9.20 -3.96
CA ALA A 105 4.78 -8.39 -5.10
C ALA A 105 6.10 -8.87 -5.73
N GLU A 106 6.19 -8.81 -7.04
CA GLU A 106 7.36 -9.20 -7.82
C GLU A 106 7.78 -8.08 -8.76
N LYS A 107 9.08 -7.81 -8.83
CA LYS A 107 9.64 -6.83 -9.78
C LYS A 107 9.87 -7.49 -11.13
N GLN A 108 9.17 -7.01 -12.16
CA GLN A 108 9.26 -7.46 -13.54
C GLN A 108 9.80 -6.33 -14.42
N ALA A 109 11.11 -6.33 -14.68
CA ALA A 109 11.80 -5.23 -15.36
C ALA A 109 11.45 -3.85 -14.75
N ASP A 110 10.65 -3.05 -15.45
CA ASP A 110 10.21 -1.70 -15.06
C ASP A 110 8.87 -1.69 -14.30
N TRP A 111 8.25 -2.86 -14.14
CA TRP A 111 6.94 -3.03 -13.51
C TRP A 111 7.04 -3.77 -12.19
N ILE A 112 6.00 -3.61 -11.36
CA ILE A 112 5.80 -4.42 -10.16
C ILE A 112 4.42 -5.06 -10.27
N GLU A 113 4.39 -6.39 -10.23
CA GLU A 113 3.16 -7.16 -10.23
C GLU A 113 2.77 -7.49 -8.79
N MET A 114 1.47 -7.41 -8.47
CA MET A 114 0.94 -7.72 -7.15
C MET A 114 -0.15 -8.78 -7.24
N VAL A 115 -0.15 -9.70 -6.28
CA VAL A 115 -1.20 -10.72 -6.15
C VAL A 115 -2.15 -10.32 -5.01
N PHE A 116 -3.40 -10.03 -5.37
CA PHE A 116 -4.48 -9.74 -4.42
C PHE A 116 -5.46 -10.89 -4.29
N PRO A 117 -6.13 -11.02 -3.13
CA PRO A 117 -7.26 -11.92 -3.00
C PRO A 117 -8.39 -11.51 -3.95
N LEU A 118 -8.97 -12.48 -4.66
CA LEU A 118 -10.10 -12.26 -5.54
C LEU A 118 -11.34 -11.90 -4.70
N ARG A 119 -11.90 -10.72 -4.93
CA ARG A 119 -13.19 -10.31 -4.35
C ARG A 119 -14.29 -10.53 -5.37
N LYS A 120 -15.18 -11.49 -5.10
CA LYS A 120 -16.35 -11.73 -5.96
C LYS A 120 -17.28 -10.51 -5.92
N VAL A 121 -17.75 -10.11 -7.09
CA VAL A 121 -18.77 -9.06 -7.25
C VAL A 121 -20.08 -9.73 -7.65
N GLU A 122 -21.19 -9.20 -7.15
CA GLU A 122 -22.53 -9.67 -7.49
C GLU A 122 -23.31 -8.54 -8.17
N PRO A 123 -24.14 -8.83 -9.18
CA PRO A 123 -25.01 -7.84 -9.78
C PRO A 123 -25.96 -7.26 -8.73
N ILE A 124 -26.12 -5.94 -8.75
CA ILE A 124 -27.12 -5.24 -7.96
C ILE A 124 -28.25 -4.73 -8.86
N PRO A 125 -29.49 -4.60 -8.37
CA PRO A 125 -30.55 -3.95 -9.12
C PRO A 125 -30.17 -2.51 -9.47
N HIS A 126 -30.63 -2.04 -10.65
CA HIS A 126 -30.45 -0.65 -11.05
C HIS A 126 -31.07 0.29 -10.01
N ASP A 127 -30.28 1.28 -9.59
CA ASP A 127 -30.70 2.33 -8.66
C ASP A 127 -30.75 3.70 -9.39
N PRO A 128 -31.94 4.27 -9.61
CA PRO A 128 -32.09 5.59 -10.23
C PRO A 128 -31.36 6.71 -9.48
N VAL A 129 -31.19 6.59 -8.15
CA VAL A 129 -30.44 7.55 -7.34
C VAL A 129 -28.95 7.49 -7.70
N LEU A 130 -28.41 6.27 -7.86
CA LEU A 130 -27.02 6.05 -8.27
C LEU A 130 -26.79 6.59 -9.70
N SER A 131 -27.67 6.27 -10.64
CA SER A 131 -27.56 6.73 -12.03
C SER A 131 -27.58 8.26 -12.12
N LYS A 132 -28.46 8.91 -11.35
CA LYS A 132 -28.50 10.37 -11.25
C LYS A 132 -27.23 10.96 -10.63
N ALA A 133 -26.69 10.34 -9.58
CA ALA A 133 -25.47 10.80 -8.92
C ALA A 133 -24.23 10.66 -9.81
N LEU A 134 -24.14 9.60 -10.61
CA LEU A 134 -23.04 9.35 -11.53
C LEU A 134 -23.19 10.06 -12.88
N GLY A 135 -24.40 10.51 -13.24
CA GLY A 135 -24.70 11.07 -14.56
C GLY A 135 -24.59 10.05 -15.70
N ALA A 136 -24.71 8.76 -15.39
CA ALA A 136 -24.60 7.63 -16.33
C ALA A 136 -25.58 6.51 -15.92
N ASN A 137 -25.76 5.50 -16.78
CA ASN A 137 -26.45 4.25 -16.42
C ASN A 137 -25.39 3.17 -16.12
N PRO A 138 -24.92 3.07 -14.86
CA PRO A 138 -23.97 2.05 -14.42
C PRO A 138 -24.57 0.63 -14.37
#